data_AF-A0A4C1V3I2-F1
#
_entry.id   AF-A0A4C1V3I2-F1
#
_cell.length_a   1.000
_cell.length_b   1.000
_cell.length_c   1.000
_cell.angle_alpha   90.00
_cell.angle_beta   90.00
_cell.angle_gamma   90.00
#
_symmetry.space_group_name_H-M   'P 1'
#
loop_
_entity.id
_entity.type
_entity.pdbx_description
1 polymer ?
#
loop_
_entity_poly.entity_id
_entity_poly.type
_entity_poly.pdbx_seq_one_letter_code
_entity_poly.pdbx_strand_id
1 'polypeptide(L)'
;MNIELLYRDFKHLRRHMSDKEVKRPRNIIEANNLTRMIAKICGATVLERFTGPDGRVSRRFSVLGLCCFLFWFCLYFWCTCVAKSRDETIIRVMYNTKLKGYGDDTEMLLMFGLSLYNMWKIPFAFSGNVECFQRIIDIDNAIERLGVSINFSRHSKTVFRLALAQVIVSVLRLLYILVSIHTLRVDLPLHRTLHVIISNAFAVMGLMHFLNYLVVLTHRFKLVNKVLKGMTDHEDREKIFVTSKAYVRSNISVVREKVSSSKLKTCSRIYGMLYEATERTNELFGFMTLLTVSVAFMIIVLNMFYLMEATASGLFRKPDLYVNFLFYTLWHFCSSVGIIYFIVHFCENTTKEVHRLCGSVVKSKKEPLYFVPSVCSFICM
;
A
#
# COMPACT_ATOMS: atom_id res chain seq x y z
N MET A 1 24.29 -19.37 16.03
CA MET A 1 23.85 -17.98 15.71
C MET A 1 25.09 -17.16 15.38
N ASN A 2 25.27 -16.73 14.14
CA ASN A 2 26.55 -16.19 13.67
C ASN A 2 26.68 -14.69 14.00
N ILE A 3 27.32 -14.37 15.12
CA ILE A 3 27.47 -13.00 15.68
C ILE A 3 28.13 -12.05 14.69
N GLU A 4 29.00 -12.54 13.80
CA GLU A 4 29.62 -11.74 12.75
C GLU A 4 28.62 -11.14 11.74
N LEU A 5 27.54 -11.86 11.42
CA LEU A 5 26.50 -11.37 10.51
C LEU A 5 25.70 -10.22 11.13
N LEU A 6 25.39 -10.34 12.42
CA LEU A 6 24.71 -9.29 13.18
C LEU A 6 25.62 -8.04 13.30
N TYR A 7 26.91 -8.25 13.58
CA TYR A 7 27.89 -7.17 13.64
C TYR A 7 28.09 -6.48 12.28
N ARG A 8 28.00 -7.22 11.16
CA ARG A 8 28.07 -6.65 9.81
C ARG A 8 26.86 -5.75 9.49
N ASP A 9 25.66 -6.18 9.89
CA ASP A 9 24.43 -5.38 9.74
C ASP A 9 24.50 -4.10 10.59
N PHE A 10 25.00 -4.18 11.84
CA PHE A 10 25.22 -3.02 12.71
C PHE A 10 26.34 -2.08 12.22
N LYS A 11 27.42 -2.61 11.64
CA LYS A 11 28.53 -1.82 11.08
C LYS A 11 28.12 -1.09 9.80
N HIS A 12 27.26 -1.70 8.98
CA HIS A 12 26.63 -1.05 7.82
C HIS A 12 25.66 0.06 8.26
N LEU A 13 24.94 -0.15 9.36
CA LEU A 13 24.11 0.85 10.04
C LEU A 13 24.91 2.10 10.45
N ARG A 14 26.07 1.88 11.10
CA ARG A 14 26.90 2.96 11.65
C ARG A 14 27.55 3.82 10.57
N ARG A 15 28.01 3.19 9.47
CA ARG A 15 28.58 3.92 8.33
C ARG A 15 27.55 4.78 7.61
N HIS A 16 26.31 4.31 7.45
CA HIS A 16 25.25 5.09 6.81
C HIS A 16 24.70 6.25 7.64
N MET A 17 24.78 6.19 8.98
CA MET A 17 24.42 7.33 9.82
C MET A 17 25.54 8.39 9.91
N SER A 18 26.78 8.02 9.55
CA SER A 18 27.96 8.89 9.62
C SER A 18 28.24 9.67 8.33
N ASP A 19 27.87 9.15 7.15
CA ASP A 19 28.02 9.85 5.86
C ASP A 19 26.80 10.73 5.57
N LYS A 20 26.83 11.96 6.08
CA LYS A 20 25.82 13.01 5.83
C LYS A 20 26.16 13.90 4.61
N GLU A 21 26.80 13.36 3.58
CA GLU A 21 26.69 13.95 2.24
C GLU A 21 25.47 13.36 1.54
N VAL A 22 24.39 14.14 1.45
CA VAL A 22 23.11 13.74 0.85
C VAL A 22 23.27 13.57 -0.67
N LYS A 23 23.90 12.47 -1.09
CA LYS A 23 23.85 12.01 -2.48
C LYS A 23 22.40 11.69 -2.82
N ARG A 24 21.88 12.29 -3.90
CA ARG A 24 20.52 12.01 -4.38
C ARG A 24 20.41 10.51 -4.68
N PRO A 25 19.35 9.84 -4.19
CA PRO A 25 19.18 8.40 -4.41
C PRO A 25 19.06 8.11 -5.90
N ARG A 26 19.79 7.10 -6.39
CA ARG A 26 19.86 6.75 -7.82
C ARG A 26 18.70 5.87 -8.27
N ASN A 27 18.06 5.18 -7.32
CA ASN A 27 16.96 4.27 -7.59
C ASN A 27 15.91 4.31 -6.48
N ILE A 28 14.75 3.71 -6.75
CA ILE A 28 13.62 3.62 -5.82
C ILE A 28 13.96 2.80 -4.55
N ILE A 29 14.91 1.88 -4.64
CA ILE A 29 15.30 0.97 -3.56
C ILE A 29 16.13 1.70 -2.49
N GLU A 30 17.09 2.52 -2.91
CA GLU A 30 17.93 3.39 -2.07
C GLU A 30 17.10 4.50 -1.43
N ALA A 31 16.14 5.05 -2.18
CA ALA A 31 15.26 6.11 -1.70
C ALA A 31 14.39 5.65 -0.51
N ASN A 32 14.16 4.35 -0.34
CA ASN A 32 13.29 3.77 0.70
C ASN A 32 14.09 3.10 1.84
N ASN A 33 15.37 3.42 2.01
CA ASN A 33 16.23 2.80 3.04
C ASN A 33 15.72 2.98 4.48
N LEU A 34 15.23 4.17 4.85
CA LEU A 34 14.69 4.43 6.18
C LEU A 34 13.44 3.58 6.46
N THR A 35 12.50 3.56 5.51
CA THR A 35 11.26 2.75 5.62
C THR A 35 11.57 1.26 5.69
N ARG A 36 12.59 0.79 4.96
CA ARG A 36 13.06 -0.60 5.06
C ARG A 36 13.62 -0.95 6.44
N MET A 37 14.33 -0.03 7.06
CA MET A 37 14.86 -0.24 8.40
C MET A 37 13.75 -0.40 9.43
N ILE A 38 12.74 0.48 9.37
CA ILE A 38 11.54 0.39 10.20
C ILE A 38 10.83 -0.94 9.94
N ALA A 39 10.67 -1.32 8.66
CA ALA A 39 10.04 -2.58 8.28
C ALA A 39 10.80 -3.83 8.80
N LYS A 40 12.14 -3.79 8.89
CA LYS A 40 12.93 -4.87 9.52
C LYS A 40 12.63 -5.01 11.01
N ILE A 41 12.59 -3.91 11.75
CA ILE A 41 12.28 -3.90 13.19
C ILE A 41 10.86 -4.41 13.44
N CYS A 42 9.92 -4.06 12.55
CA CYS A 42 8.55 -4.58 12.60
C CYS A 42 8.42 -6.04 12.13
N GLY A 43 9.50 -6.73 11.76
CA GLY A 43 9.45 -8.12 11.25
C GLY A 43 8.84 -8.27 9.85
N ALA A 44 8.63 -7.16 9.13
CA ALA A 44 7.99 -7.12 7.82
C ALA A 44 8.94 -7.39 6.66
N THR A 45 10.26 -7.45 6.90
CA THR A 45 11.29 -7.62 5.87
C THR A 45 12.29 -8.70 6.27
N VAL A 46 11.94 -9.96 6.00
CA VAL A 46 12.87 -11.11 6.14
C VAL A 46 13.76 -11.22 4.90
N LEU A 47 13.17 -11.06 3.71
CA LEU A 47 13.90 -10.97 2.45
C LEU A 47 14.10 -9.51 2.09
N GLU A 48 15.36 -9.07 2.13
CA GLU A 48 15.78 -7.73 1.77
C GLU A 48 16.15 -7.65 0.29
N ARG A 49 15.83 -6.52 -0.34
CA ARG A 49 16.22 -6.22 -1.71
C ARG A 49 17.43 -5.31 -1.73
N PHE A 50 18.35 -5.57 -2.64
CA PHE A 50 19.47 -4.68 -2.91
C PHE A 50 19.73 -4.60 -4.41
N THR A 51 20.25 -3.46 -4.85
CA THR A 51 20.70 -3.29 -6.23
C THR A 51 22.15 -3.74 -6.29
N GLY A 52 22.45 -4.74 -7.10
CA GLY A 52 23.81 -5.19 -7.34
C GLY A 52 24.62 -4.17 -8.14
N PRO A 53 25.96 -4.33 -8.24
CA PRO A 53 26.82 -3.47 -9.06
C PRO A 53 26.40 -3.45 -10.54
N ASP A 54 25.78 -4.53 -11.02
CA ASP A 54 25.28 -4.66 -12.40
C ASP A 54 23.94 -3.94 -12.64
N GLY A 55 23.41 -3.24 -11.64
CA GLY A 55 22.11 -2.55 -11.72
C GLY A 55 20.88 -3.47 -11.60
N ARG A 56 21.08 -4.78 -11.45
CA ARG A 56 19.99 -5.75 -11.22
C ARG A 56 19.58 -5.84 -9.76
N VAL A 57 18.28 -6.02 -9.52
CA VAL A 57 17.75 -6.22 -8.17
C VAL A 57 17.96 -7.67 -7.74
N SER A 58 18.57 -7.86 -6.57
CA SER A 58 18.82 -9.17 -5.97
C SER A 58 18.20 -9.26 -4.57
N ARG A 59 18.00 -10.50 -4.08
CA ARG A 59 17.48 -10.78 -2.73
C ARG A 59 18.61 -11.15 -1.80
N ARG A 60 18.53 -10.67 -0.56
CA ARG A 60 19.40 -11.08 0.54
C ARG A 60 18.54 -11.43 1.75
N PHE A 61 18.94 -12.47 2.47
CA PHE A 61 18.30 -12.82 3.72
C PHE A 61 18.74 -11.88 4.86
N SER A 62 17.77 -11.34 5.61
CA SER A 62 18.04 -10.49 6.78
C SER A 62 17.79 -11.29 8.06
N VAL A 63 18.87 -11.54 8.81
CA VAL A 63 18.80 -12.25 10.10
C VAL A 63 18.01 -11.42 11.12
N LEU A 64 18.25 -10.11 11.17
CA LEU A 64 17.50 -9.19 12.03
C LEU A 64 15.99 -9.24 11.71
N GLY A 65 15.64 -9.19 10.42
CA GLY A 65 14.25 -9.29 9.99
C GLY A 65 13.58 -10.60 10.38
N LEU A 66 14.30 -11.73 10.27
CA LEU A 66 13.82 -13.03 10.73
C LEU A 66 13.59 -13.08 12.25
N CYS A 67 14.55 -12.59 13.04
CA CYS A 67 14.42 -12.58 14.51
C CYS A 67 13.22 -11.76 14.95
N CYS A 68 13.04 -10.56 14.37
CA CYS A 68 11.86 -9.73 14.65
C CYS A 68 10.56 -10.39 14.18
N PHE A 69 10.56 -11.01 13.00
CA PHE A 69 9.40 -11.76 12.50
C PHE A 69 8.99 -12.88 13.47
N LEU A 70 9.94 -13.73 13.90
CA LEU A 70 9.68 -14.82 14.83
C LEU A 70 9.16 -14.30 16.17
N PHE A 71 9.74 -13.21 16.69
CA PHE A 71 9.26 -12.57 17.91
C PHE A 71 7.79 -12.14 17.80
N TRP A 72 7.44 -11.39 16.76
CA TRP A 72 6.07 -10.93 16.56
C TRP A 72 5.09 -12.08 16.27
N PHE A 73 5.55 -13.11 15.56
CA PHE A 73 4.77 -14.31 15.27
C PHE A 73 4.45 -15.12 16.53
N CYS A 74 5.46 -15.40 17.35
CA CYS A 74 5.27 -16.11 18.62
C CYS A 74 4.40 -15.29 19.58
N LEU A 75 4.63 -13.97 19.67
CA LEU A 75 3.82 -13.09 20.51
C LEU A 75 2.35 -13.07 20.06
N TYR A 76 2.10 -13.01 18.75
CA TYR A 76 0.75 -13.04 18.20
C TYR A 76 0.03 -14.33 18.55
N PHE A 77 0.65 -15.48 18.25
CA PHE A 77 0.08 -16.80 18.55
C PHE A 77 -0.16 -17.00 20.05
N TRP A 78 0.80 -16.61 20.89
CA TRP A 78 0.67 -16.65 22.34
C TRP A 78 -0.56 -15.86 22.81
N CYS A 79 -0.70 -14.61 22.35
CA CYS A 79 -1.85 -13.78 22.67
C CYS A 79 -3.17 -14.39 22.19
N THR A 80 -3.23 -14.96 20.99
CA THR A 80 -4.44 -15.64 20.48
C THR A 80 -4.83 -16.83 21.34
N CYS A 81 -3.88 -17.71 21.67
CA CYS A 81 -4.13 -18.90 22.48
C CYS A 81 -4.59 -18.54 23.89
N VAL A 82 -3.90 -17.61 24.56
CA VAL A 82 -4.25 -17.19 25.91
C VAL A 82 -5.61 -16.48 25.92
N ALA A 83 -5.86 -15.56 24.99
CA ALA A 83 -7.13 -14.86 24.88
C ALA A 83 -8.31 -15.83 24.67
N LYS A 84 -8.14 -16.87 23.84
CA LYS A 84 -9.17 -17.91 23.65
C LYS A 84 -9.34 -18.79 24.89
N SER A 85 -8.26 -19.19 25.56
CA SER A 85 -8.34 -20.03 26.77
C SER A 85 -9.00 -19.33 27.96
N ARG A 86 -8.82 -18.00 28.06
CA ARG A 86 -9.35 -17.16 29.15
C ARG A 86 -10.68 -16.51 28.78
N ASP A 87 -11.19 -16.79 27.58
CA ASP A 87 -12.40 -16.20 27.02
C ASP A 87 -12.41 -14.65 27.13
N GLU A 88 -11.25 -14.04 26.86
CA GLU A 88 -11.04 -12.59 26.96
C GLU A 88 -11.66 -11.87 25.76
N THR A 89 -12.57 -10.93 26.03
CA THR A 89 -13.19 -10.09 24.99
C THR A 89 -13.39 -8.66 25.45
N ILE A 90 -13.10 -7.71 24.54
CA ILE A 90 -13.27 -6.29 24.82
C ILE A 90 -14.76 -5.91 24.85
N ILE A 91 -15.59 -6.47 23.96
CA ILE A 91 -17.01 -6.16 23.88
C ILE A 91 -17.76 -6.65 25.12
N ARG A 92 -17.50 -7.87 25.61
CA ARG A 92 -18.21 -8.39 26.80
C ARG A 92 -17.82 -7.71 28.11
N VAL A 93 -16.64 -7.09 28.18
CA VAL A 93 -16.27 -6.19 29.27
C VAL A 93 -17.18 -4.94 29.29
N MET A 94 -17.59 -4.46 28.11
CA MET A 94 -18.45 -3.29 27.97
C MET A 94 -19.94 -3.61 28.02
N TYR A 95 -20.37 -4.72 27.43
CA TYR A 95 -21.77 -5.07 27.33
C TYR A 95 -21.96 -6.59 27.16
N ASN A 96 -22.71 -7.21 28.07
CA ASN A 96 -22.98 -8.65 28.07
C ASN A 96 -24.17 -8.95 27.14
N THR A 97 -23.88 -9.23 25.86
CA THR A 97 -24.88 -9.39 24.81
C THR A 97 -25.38 -10.85 24.70
N LYS A 98 -26.48 -11.15 23.99
CA LYS A 98 -26.95 -12.49 23.62
C LYS A 98 -26.26 -13.06 22.37
N LEU A 99 -25.58 -12.26 21.53
CA LEU A 99 -24.63 -12.72 20.50
C LEU A 99 -23.37 -13.43 21.06
N LYS A 100 -23.44 -13.95 22.29
CA LYS A 100 -22.31 -14.61 22.99
C LYS A 100 -21.68 -15.67 22.12
N GLY A 101 -20.35 -15.66 22.08
CA GLY A 101 -19.55 -16.69 21.40
C GLY A 101 -19.48 -16.49 19.90
N TYR A 102 -20.61 -16.48 19.18
CA TYR A 102 -20.60 -16.48 17.72
C TYR A 102 -19.95 -15.22 17.12
N GLY A 103 -20.31 -14.03 17.60
CA GLY A 103 -19.74 -12.79 17.09
C GLY A 103 -18.25 -12.66 17.41
N ASP A 104 -17.87 -12.93 18.66
CA ASP A 104 -16.49 -12.84 19.13
C ASP A 104 -15.56 -13.87 18.46
N ASP A 105 -16.07 -15.09 18.25
CA ASP A 105 -15.34 -16.16 17.56
C ASP A 105 -15.23 -15.89 16.06
N THR A 106 -16.27 -15.32 15.45
CA THR A 106 -16.23 -14.91 14.05
C THR A 106 -15.21 -13.77 13.85
N GLU A 107 -15.24 -12.74 14.70
CA GLU A 107 -14.24 -11.66 14.65
C GLU A 107 -12.83 -12.22 14.84
N MET A 108 -12.63 -13.10 15.83
CA MET A 108 -11.33 -13.71 16.10
C MET A 108 -10.85 -14.53 14.90
N LEU A 109 -11.71 -15.37 14.32
CA LEU A 109 -11.38 -16.22 13.19
C LEU A 109 -11.00 -15.39 11.95
N LEU A 110 -11.78 -14.36 11.64
CA LEU A 110 -11.53 -13.47 10.50
C LEU A 110 -10.20 -12.71 10.67
N MET A 111 -9.96 -12.15 11.85
CA MET A 111 -8.71 -11.44 12.15
C MET A 111 -7.51 -12.37 12.17
N PHE A 112 -7.66 -13.58 12.71
CA PHE A 112 -6.62 -14.60 12.71
C PHE A 112 -6.25 -15.03 11.30
N GLY A 113 -7.25 -15.34 10.46
CA GLY A 113 -7.03 -15.72 9.06
C GLY A 113 -6.33 -14.63 8.26
N LEU A 114 -6.80 -13.38 8.37
CA LEU A 114 -6.20 -12.23 7.68
C LEU A 114 -4.76 -11.96 8.17
N SER A 115 -4.54 -12.02 9.47
CA SER A 115 -3.22 -11.75 10.06
C SER A 115 -2.23 -12.83 9.70
N LEU A 116 -2.61 -14.11 9.78
CA LEU A 116 -1.76 -15.23 9.38
C LEU A 116 -1.36 -15.13 7.91
N TYR A 117 -2.33 -14.80 7.03
CA TYR A 117 -2.07 -14.55 5.62
C TYR A 117 -1.05 -13.42 5.41
N ASN A 118 -1.25 -12.27 6.08
CA ASN A 118 -0.38 -11.11 5.97
C ASN A 118 1.02 -11.34 6.58
N MET A 119 1.10 -11.99 7.74
CA MET A 119 2.36 -12.35 8.41
C MET A 119 3.22 -13.26 7.53
N TRP A 120 2.60 -14.11 6.70
CA TRP A 120 3.35 -14.91 5.73
C TRP A 120 3.67 -14.14 4.45
N LYS A 121 2.70 -13.46 3.85
CA LYS A 121 2.88 -12.84 2.53
C LYS A 121 3.75 -11.58 2.57
N ILE A 122 3.65 -10.75 3.60
CA ILE A 122 4.41 -9.49 3.69
C ILE A 122 5.93 -9.77 3.71
N PRO A 123 6.48 -10.58 4.64
CA PRO A 123 7.93 -10.71 4.77
C PRO A 123 8.57 -11.57 3.69
N PHE A 124 7.85 -12.56 3.15
CA PHE A 124 8.39 -13.54 2.20
C PHE A 124 8.02 -13.25 0.74
N ALA A 125 6.78 -12.83 0.46
CA ALA A 125 6.34 -12.57 -0.91
C ALA A 125 6.55 -11.09 -1.31
N PHE A 126 6.01 -10.15 -0.54
CA PHE A 126 5.97 -8.73 -0.95
C PHE A 126 7.30 -8.00 -0.77
N SER A 127 7.93 -8.16 0.40
CA SER A 127 9.23 -7.56 0.70
C SER A 127 10.34 -8.15 -0.17
N GLY A 128 10.24 -9.44 -0.50
CA GLY A 128 11.21 -10.15 -1.33
C GLY A 128 10.99 -10.02 -2.84
N ASN A 129 9.91 -9.41 -3.33
CA ASN A 129 9.61 -9.43 -4.76
C ASN A 129 10.64 -8.61 -5.57
N VAL A 130 11.49 -9.32 -6.31
CA VAL A 130 12.51 -8.76 -7.20
C VAL A 130 11.92 -8.35 -8.54
N GLU A 131 11.02 -9.16 -9.09
CA GLU A 131 10.53 -8.98 -10.45
C GLU A 131 9.76 -7.67 -10.59
N CYS A 132 8.84 -7.38 -9.66
CA CYS A 132 8.08 -6.13 -9.69
C CYS A 132 9.00 -4.91 -9.57
N PHE A 133 10.03 -4.98 -8.71
CA PHE A 133 10.98 -3.87 -8.55
C PHE A 133 11.92 -3.71 -9.74
N GLN A 134 12.36 -4.81 -10.35
CA GLN A 134 13.17 -4.77 -11.57
C GLN A 134 12.36 -4.13 -12.71
N ARG A 135 11.10 -4.54 -12.91
CA ARG A 135 10.22 -3.92 -13.90
C ARG A 135 10.05 -2.41 -13.68
N ILE A 136 9.89 -1.98 -12.43
CA ILE A 136 9.81 -0.53 -12.10
C ILE A 136 11.11 0.18 -12.49
N ILE A 137 12.27 -0.42 -12.23
CA ILE A 137 13.57 0.16 -12.63
C ILE A 137 13.69 0.20 -14.17
N ASP A 138 13.24 -0.84 -14.86
CA ASP A 138 13.26 -0.89 -16.32
C ASP A 138 12.34 0.18 -16.94
N ILE A 139 11.17 0.41 -16.33
CA ILE A 139 10.27 1.52 -16.68
C ILE A 139 10.95 2.86 -16.42
N ASP A 140 11.59 3.02 -15.26
CA ASP A 140 12.29 4.25 -14.89
C ASP A 140 13.40 4.58 -15.90
N ASN A 141 14.22 3.59 -16.25
CA ASN A 141 15.24 3.71 -17.30
C ASN A 141 14.64 4.07 -18.67
N ALA A 142 13.48 3.49 -19.02
CA ALA A 142 12.82 3.80 -20.27
C ALA A 142 12.23 5.23 -20.29
N ILE A 143 11.72 5.73 -19.17
CA ILE A 143 11.25 7.11 -19.00
C ILE A 143 12.43 8.10 -19.04
N GLU A 144 13.56 7.77 -18.44
CA GLU A 144 14.77 8.61 -18.49
C GLU A 144 15.32 8.72 -19.92
N ARG A 145 15.22 7.66 -20.73
CA ARG A 145 15.55 7.71 -22.17
C ARG A 145 14.68 8.67 -22.97
N LEU A 146 13.49 9.03 -22.48
CA LEU A 146 12.65 10.10 -23.06
C LEU A 146 13.12 11.52 -22.67
N GLY A 147 14.16 11.63 -21.84
CA GLY A 147 14.67 12.91 -21.32
C GLY A 147 13.91 13.42 -20.10
N VAL A 148 13.11 12.59 -19.43
CA VAL A 148 12.37 12.97 -18.22
C VAL A 148 13.12 12.47 -16.98
N SER A 149 13.63 13.39 -16.18
CA SER A 149 14.27 13.05 -14.91
C SER A 149 13.24 12.61 -13.86
N ILE A 150 13.50 11.49 -13.19
CA ILE A 150 12.63 10.97 -12.13
C ILE A 150 13.10 11.49 -10.76
N ASN A 151 12.20 12.18 -10.05
CA ASN A 151 12.50 12.70 -8.71
C ASN A 151 12.21 11.66 -7.62
N PHE A 152 13.18 10.79 -7.33
CA PHE A 152 13.07 9.76 -6.28
C PHE A 152 12.85 10.33 -4.86
N SER A 153 13.34 11.54 -4.56
CA SER A 153 13.12 12.19 -3.24
C SER A 153 11.63 12.48 -2.95
N ARG A 154 10.88 12.93 -3.97
CA ARG A 154 9.43 13.18 -3.82
C ARG A 154 8.65 11.90 -3.54
N HIS A 155 9.09 10.80 -4.16
CA HIS A 155 8.53 9.48 -3.93
C HIS A 155 8.80 9.01 -2.49
N SER A 156 10.06 9.04 -2.05
CA SER A 156 10.45 8.69 -0.67
C SER A 156 9.66 9.49 0.37
N LYS A 157 9.51 10.81 0.18
CA LYS A 157 8.66 11.64 1.05
C LYS A 157 7.19 11.21 1.08
N THR A 158 6.67 10.67 -0.01
CA THR A 158 5.27 10.23 -0.09
C THR A 158 5.09 8.89 0.61
N VAL A 159 5.99 7.93 0.37
CA VAL A 159 6.04 6.65 1.10
C VAL A 159 6.25 6.88 2.60
N PHE A 160 7.10 7.83 2.97
CA PHE A 160 7.31 8.18 4.38
C PHE A 160 6.07 8.78 5.03
N ARG A 161 5.38 9.72 4.37
CA ARG A 161 4.11 10.29 4.88
C ARG A 161 3.03 9.22 5.05
N LEU A 162 2.96 8.30 4.09
CA LEU A 162 2.08 7.14 4.15
C LEU A 162 2.41 6.26 5.37
N ALA A 163 3.68 5.89 5.56
CA ALA A 163 4.12 5.11 6.72
C ALA A 163 3.85 5.84 8.06
N LEU A 164 4.09 7.15 8.11
CA LEU A 164 3.81 7.97 9.30
C LEU A 164 2.31 8.00 9.63
N ALA A 165 1.44 8.18 8.62
CA ALA A 165 0.00 8.13 8.81
C ALA A 165 -0.46 6.78 9.39
N GLN A 166 0.11 5.67 8.92
CA GLN A 166 -0.14 4.34 9.48
C GLN A 166 0.24 4.26 10.98
N VAL A 167 1.43 4.74 11.35
CA VAL A 167 1.88 4.72 12.75
C VAL A 167 0.92 5.55 13.61
N ILE A 168 0.51 6.73 13.14
CA ILE A 168 -0.45 7.59 13.84
C ILE A 168 -1.78 6.86 14.05
N VAL A 169 -2.36 6.26 13.00
CA VAL A 169 -3.64 5.52 13.12
C VAL A 169 -3.51 4.35 14.11
N SER A 170 -2.38 3.65 14.11
CA SER A 170 -2.13 2.53 15.02
C SER A 170 -1.95 2.98 16.47
N VAL A 171 -1.26 4.10 16.71
CA VAL A 171 -1.08 4.69 18.05
C VAL A 171 -2.41 5.23 18.58
N LEU A 172 -3.18 5.95 17.74
CA LEU A 172 -4.50 6.45 18.12
C LEU A 172 -5.43 5.29 18.52
N ARG A 173 -5.39 4.18 17.79
CA ARG A 173 -6.13 2.96 18.13
C ARG A 173 -5.73 2.39 19.50
N LEU A 174 -4.43 2.28 19.78
CA LEU A 174 -3.93 1.79 21.06
C LEU A 174 -4.38 2.70 22.21
N LEU A 175 -4.14 4.01 22.08
CA LEU A 175 -4.55 5.00 23.06
C LEU A 175 -6.05 4.94 23.32
N TYR A 176 -6.84 4.78 22.25
CA TYR A 176 -8.28 4.65 22.34
C TYR A 176 -8.71 3.46 23.19
N ILE A 177 -8.18 2.26 22.92
CA ILE A 177 -8.52 1.05 23.70
C ILE A 177 -8.12 1.22 25.17
N LEU A 178 -6.94 1.80 25.43
CA LEU A 178 -6.46 2.06 26.79
C LEU A 178 -7.36 3.05 27.55
N VAL A 179 -7.76 4.15 26.91
CA VAL A 179 -8.64 5.16 27.52
C VAL A 179 -10.01 4.58 27.82
N SER A 180 -10.62 3.83 26.89
CA SER A 180 -11.93 3.21 27.10
C SER A 180 -11.91 2.23 28.28
N ILE A 181 -10.87 1.41 28.40
CA ILE A 181 -10.76 0.42 29.48
C ILE A 181 -10.47 1.10 30.82
N HIS A 182 -9.60 2.12 30.83
CA HIS A 182 -9.33 2.90 32.04
C HIS A 182 -10.59 3.60 32.56
N THR A 183 -11.40 4.15 31.66
CA THR A 183 -12.66 4.82 32.02
C THR A 183 -13.66 3.86 32.67
N LEU A 184 -13.66 2.60 32.26
CA LEU A 184 -14.57 1.57 32.77
C LEU A 184 -14.12 0.94 34.09
N ARG A 185 -12.88 1.21 34.55
CA ARG A 185 -12.28 0.63 35.77
C ARG A 185 -12.33 -0.91 35.81
N VAL A 186 -12.21 -1.56 34.65
CA VAL A 186 -12.16 -3.03 34.54
C VAL A 186 -10.74 -3.48 34.27
N ASP A 187 -10.40 -4.69 34.72
CA ASP A 187 -9.13 -5.34 34.40
C ASP A 187 -8.94 -5.41 32.88
N LEU A 188 -7.77 -4.97 32.42
CA LEU A 188 -7.43 -4.91 31.01
C LEU A 188 -7.28 -6.34 30.46
N PRO A 189 -8.11 -6.79 29.49
CA PRO A 189 -7.87 -8.03 28.76
C PRO A 189 -6.66 -7.83 27.84
N LEU A 190 -5.46 -7.89 28.42
CA LEU A 190 -4.21 -7.50 27.79
C LEU A 190 -3.94 -8.34 26.54
N HIS A 191 -4.19 -9.65 26.61
CA HIS A 191 -3.93 -10.56 25.49
C HIS A 191 -4.86 -10.28 24.33
N ARG A 192 -6.17 -10.06 24.60
CA ARG A 192 -7.13 -9.67 23.55
C ARG A 192 -6.79 -8.32 22.94
N THR A 193 -6.42 -7.33 23.75
CA THR A 193 -6.03 -6.00 23.26
C THR A 193 -4.80 -6.07 22.36
N LEU A 194 -3.75 -6.80 22.78
CA LEU A 194 -2.55 -7.00 21.97
C LEU A 194 -2.86 -7.75 20.67
N HIS A 195 -3.69 -8.80 20.71
CA HIS A 195 -4.12 -9.53 19.53
C HIS A 195 -4.79 -8.61 18.49
N VAL A 196 -5.73 -7.76 18.92
CA VAL A 196 -6.44 -6.81 18.04
C VAL A 196 -5.46 -5.79 17.44
N ILE A 197 -4.54 -5.25 18.24
CA ILE A 197 -3.58 -4.25 17.79
C ILE A 197 -2.61 -4.85 16.76
N ILE A 198 -2.06 -6.03 17.06
CA ILE A 198 -1.12 -6.71 16.15
C ILE A 198 -1.83 -7.07 14.85
N SER A 199 -3.05 -7.64 14.92
CA SER A 199 -3.83 -7.98 13.72
C SER A 199 -4.07 -6.77 12.82
N ASN A 200 -4.49 -5.66 13.41
CA ASN A 200 -4.74 -4.42 12.67
C ASN A 200 -3.45 -3.84 12.09
N ALA A 201 -2.34 -3.88 12.84
CA ALA A 201 -1.04 -3.41 12.35
C ALA A 201 -0.60 -4.17 11.09
N PHE A 202 -0.78 -5.50 11.05
CA PHE A 202 -0.48 -6.31 9.86
C PHE A 202 -1.44 -6.06 8.71
N ALA A 203 -2.74 -5.90 8.97
CA ALA A 203 -3.72 -5.56 7.94
C ALA A 203 -3.38 -4.21 7.27
N VAL A 204 -3.11 -3.17 8.07
CA VAL A 204 -2.72 -1.86 7.56
C VAL A 204 -1.37 -1.95 6.84
N MET A 205 -0.40 -2.71 7.35
CA MET A 205 0.89 -2.89 6.68
C MET A 205 0.75 -3.54 5.30
N GLY A 206 -0.09 -4.57 5.17
CA GLY A 206 -0.42 -5.19 3.87
C GLY A 206 -1.03 -4.18 2.90
N LEU A 207 -2.04 -3.44 3.34
CA LEU A 207 -2.65 -2.36 2.56
C LEU A 207 -1.62 -1.33 2.11
N MET A 208 -0.72 -0.90 3.00
CA MET A 208 0.29 0.11 2.71
C MET A 208 1.31 -0.36 1.69
N HIS A 209 1.69 -1.65 1.70
CA HIS A 209 2.49 -2.23 0.63
C HIS A 209 1.78 -2.09 -0.72
N PHE A 210 0.51 -2.48 -0.80
CA PHE A 210 -0.28 -2.35 -2.03
C PHE A 210 -0.40 -0.89 -2.51
N LEU A 211 -0.78 0.03 -1.61
CA LEU A 211 -0.91 1.45 -1.94
C LEU A 211 0.40 2.07 -2.41
N ASN A 212 1.54 1.68 -1.81
CA ASN A 212 2.85 2.15 -2.26
C ASN A 212 3.14 1.74 -3.71
N TYR A 213 2.83 0.49 -4.11
CA TYR A 213 2.98 0.06 -5.50
C TYR A 213 2.06 0.85 -6.45
N LEU A 214 0.79 1.04 -6.09
CA LEU A 214 -0.15 1.82 -6.89
C LEU A 214 0.30 3.27 -7.06
N VAL A 215 0.81 3.91 -6.00
CA VAL A 215 1.33 5.28 -6.06
C VAL A 215 2.52 5.39 -7.01
N VAL A 216 3.43 4.41 -6.99
CA VAL A 216 4.55 4.35 -7.94
C VAL A 216 4.03 4.31 -9.37
N LEU A 217 3.17 3.33 -9.68
CA LEU A 217 2.62 3.14 -11.02
C LEU A 217 1.85 4.38 -11.50
N THR A 218 0.96 4.92 -10.67
CA THR A 218 0.20 6.14 -10.95
C THR A 218 1.11 7.31 -11.29
N HIS A 219 2.20 7.49 -10.54
CA HIS A 219 3.17 8.55 -10.83
C HIS A 219 3.85 8.34 -12.19
N ARG A 220 4.17 7.11 -12.56
CA ARG A 220 4.79 6.81 -13.86
C ARG A 220 3.81 7.01 -15.02
N PHE A 221 2.55 6.61 -14.87
CA PHE A 221 1.49 6.97 -15.82
C PHE A 221 1.39 8.49 -16.00
N LYS A 222 1.38 9.27 -14.90
CA LYS A 222 1.36 10.74 -14.96
C LYS A 222 2.55 11.33 -15.72
N LEU A 223 3.75 10.77 -15.57
CA LEU A 223 4.94 11.23 -16.30
C LEU A 223 4.79 10.98 -17.81
N VAL A 224 4.38 9.77 -18.20
CA VAL A 224 4.15 9.42 -19.61
C VAL A 224 3.03 10.29 -20.21
N ASN A 225 1.93 10.50 -19.47
CA ASN A 225 0.83 11.38 -19.86
C ASN A 225 1.31 12.82 -20.11
N LYS A 226 2.20 13.33 -19.24
CA LYS A 226 2.76 14.68 -19.40
C LYS A 226 3.61 14.79 -20.67
N VAL A 227 4.39 13.76 -20.98
CA VAL A 227 5.20 13.71 -22.22
C VAL A 227 4.29 13.68 -23.45
N LEU A 228 3.28 12.81 -23.45
CA LEU A 228 2.33 12.68 -24.56
C LEU A 228 1.54 13.98 -24.79
N LYS A 229 1.03 14.60 -23.73
CA LYS A 229 0.34 15.89 -23.82
C LYS A 229 1.26 16.98 -24.40
N GLY A 230 2.53 16.99 -23.98
CA GLY A 230 3.53 17.89 -24.54
C GLY A 230 3.76 17.69 -26.04
N MET A 231 3.66 16.46 -26.55
CA MET A 231 3.75 16.18 -27.99
C MET A 231 2.52 16.70 -28.74
N THR A 232 1.32 16.44 -28.24
CA THR A 232 0.06 16.91 -28.85
C THR A 232 -0.02 18.44 -28.90
N ASP A 233 0.30 19.11 -27.78
CA ASP A 233 0.27 20.58 -27.71
C ASP A 233 1.30 21.23 -28.66
N HIS A 234 2.41 20.54 -28.95
CA HIS A 234 3.41 20.99 -29.93
C HIS A 234 2.95 20.79 -31.38
N GLU A 235 2.30 19.67 -31.69
CA GLU A 235 1.73 19.41 -33.03
C GLU A 235 0.61 20.41 -33.37
N ASP A 236 -0.25 20.75 -32.40
CA ASP A 236 -1.33 21.72 -32.61
C ASP A 236 -0.80 23.15 -32.78
N ARG A 237 0.24 23.53 -32.03
CA ARG A 237 0.92 24.82 -32.24
C ARG A 237 1.60 24.87 -33.60
N GLU A 238 2.24 23.80 -34.05
CA GLU A 238 2.90 23.77 -35.37
C GLU A 238 1.90 23.87 -36.52
N LYS A 239 0.73 23.21 -36.45
CA LYS A 239 -0.33 23.37 -37.45
C LYS A 239 -0.80 24.82 -37.59
N ILE A 240 -0.85 25.57 -36.49
CA ILE A 240 -1.23 27.00 -36.51
C ILE A 240 -0.12 27.86 -37.14
N PHE A 241 1.16 27.51 -36.94
CA PHE A 241 2.30 28.26 -37.51
C PHE A 241 2.65 27.88 -38.96
N VAL A 242 2.34 26.67 -39.42
CA VAL A 242 2.66 26.20 -40.79
C VAL A 242 1.80 26.89 -41.85
N THR A 243 0.58 27.33 -41.51
CA THR A 243 -0.26 28.15 -42.39
C THR A 243 0.38 29.51 -42.74
N SER A 244 1.43 29.93 -42.02
CA SER A 244 2.00 31.28 -42.13
C SER A 244 3.33 31.40 -42.91
N LYS A 245 4.15 30.34 -43.06
CA LYS A 245 5.47 30.42 -43.74
C LYS A 245 5.88 29.08 -44.39
N ALA A 246 5.57 28.92 -45.68
CA ALA A 246 5.60 27.61 -46.36
C ALA A 246 6.90 27.18 -47.06
N TYR A 247 7.95 28.01 -47.21
CA TYR A 247 8.95 27.71 -48.25
C TYR A 247 10.34 27.18 -47.82
N VAL A 248 10.67 27.06 -46.52
CA VAL A 248 12.06 26.70 -46.10
C VAL A 248 12.14 25.42 -45.24
N ARG A 249 11.04 24.69 -45.00
CA ARG A 249 10.96 23.76 -43.85
C ARG A 249 10.86 22.25 -44.16
N SER A 250 10.81 21.82 -45.41
CA SER A 250 10.47 20.42 -45.77
C SER A 250 11.44 19.37 -45.20
N ASN A 251 12.75 19.64 -45.15
CA ASN A 251 13.72 18.68 -44.58
C ASN A 251 13.72 18.67 -43.05
N ILE A 252 13.39 19.79 -42.40
CA ILE A 252 13.33 19.90 -40.93
C ILE A 252 12.03 19.28 -40.40
N SER A 253 10.92 19.40 -41.13
CA SER A 253 9.65 18.76 -40.76
C SER A 253 9.72 17.25 -40.86
N VAL A 254 10.35 16.68 -41.91
CA VAL A 254 10.49 15.22 -42.07
C VAL A 254 11.37 14.59 -40.98
N VAL A 255 12.48 15.25 -40.61
CA VAL A 255 13.33 14.79 -39.49
C VAL A 255 12.58 14.93 -38.15
N ARG A 256 11.80 15.99 -37.95
CA ARG A 256 11.03 16.22 -36.72
C ARG A 256 9.83 15.26 -36.58
N GLU A 257 9.12 14.94 -37.66
CA GLU A 257 8.06 13.91 -37.68
C GLU A 257 8.62 12.52 -37.38
N LYS A 258 9.78 12.18 -37.95
CA LYS A 258 10.47 10.91 -37.66
C LYS A 258 10.89 10.81 -36.18
N VAL A 259 11.31 11.93 -35.58
CA VAL A 259 11.61 12.03 -34.15
C VAL A 259 10.34 11.96 -33.29
N SER A 260 9.24 12.63 -33.65
CA SER A 260 7.95 12.55 -32.93
C SER A 260 7.40 11.13 -32.94
N SER A 261 7.41 10.46 -34.11
CA SER A 261 7.01 9.06 -34.26
C SER A 261 7.87 8.10 -33.44
N SER A 262 9.19 8.31 -33.37
CA SER A 262 10.08 7.50 -32.54
C SER A 262 9.82 7.64 -31.04
N LYS A 263 9.51 8.87 -30.58
CA LYS A 263 9.16 9.13 -29.18
C LYS A 263 7.78 8.57 -28.84
N LEU A 264 6.81 8.67 -29.75
CA LEU A 264 5.48 8.06 -29.59
C LEU A 264 5.57 6.53 -29.50
N LYS A 265 6.37 5.89 -30.35
CA LYS A 265 6.64 4.44 -30.27
C LYS A 265 7.27 4.05 -28.92
N THR A 266 8.16 4.88 -28.41
CA THR A 266 8.80 4.67 -27.10
C THR A 266 7.78 4.84 -25.96
N CYS A 267 6.92 5.86 -26.00
CA CYS A 267 5.82 6.05 -25.04
C CYS A 267 4.85 4.86 -25.03
N SER A 268 4.47 4.35 -26.22
CA SER A 268 3.62 3.16 -26.34
C SER A 268 4.26 1.92 -25.71
N ARG A 269 5.57 1.72 -25.92
CA ARG A 269 6.32 0.63 -25.27
C ARG A 269 6.34 0.78 -23.74
N ILE A 270 6.60 1.99 -23.22
CA ILE A 270 6.58 2.25 -21.77
C ILE A 270 5.19 1.98 -21.19
N TYR A 271 4.14 2.33 -21.92
CA TYR A 271 2.77 2.04 -21.51
C TYR A 271 2.49 0.55 -21.44
N GLY A 272 2.95 -0.25 -22.43
CA GLY A 272 2.89 -1.71 -22.36
C GLY A 272 3.59 -2.26 -21.10
N MET A 273 4.79 -1.77 -20.79
CA MET A 273 5.52 -2.15 -19.58
C MET A 273 4.77 -1.75 -18.29
N LEU A 274 4.15 -0.58 -18.26
CA LEU A 274 3.34 -0.11 -17.14
C LEU A 274 2.07 -0.94 -16.94
N TYR A 275 1.44 -1.36 -18.04
CA TYR A 275 0.27 -2.22 -18.01
C TYR A 275 0.63 -3.61 -17.44
N GLU A 276 1.67 -4.24 -17.98
CA GLU A 276 2.16 -5.51 -17.44
C GLU A 276 2.55 -5.41 -15.96
N ALA A 277 3.18 -4.29 -15.55
CA ALA A 277 3.50 -4.06 -14.13
C ALA A 277 2.24 -3.92 -13.26
N THR A 278 1.16 -3.35 -13.80
CA THR A 278 -0.14 -3.21 -13.12
C THR A 278 -0.83 -4.57 -12.99
N GLU A 279 -0.83 -5.38 -14.05
CA GLU A 279 -1.35 -6.74 -14.05
C GLU A 279 -0.64 -7.62 -13.01
N ARG A 280 0.70 -7.60 -12.99
CA ARG A 280 1.49 -8.32 -11.97
C ARG A 280 1.25 -7.83 -10.56
N THR A 281 1.02 -6.52 -10.38
CA THR A 281 0.63 -5.97 -9.07
C THR A 281 -0.72 -6.53 -8.63
N ASN A 282 -1.66 -6.68 -9.55
CA ASN A 282 -2.96 -7.30 -9.28
C ASN A 282 -2.85 -8.80 -8.98
N GLU A 283 -2.01 -9.56 -9.70
CA GLU A 283 -1.77 -10.97 -9.36
C GLU A 283 -1.15 -11.13 -7.96
N LEU A 284 -0.26 -10.21 -7.58
CA LEU A 284 0.44 -10.26 -6.30
C LEU A 284 -0.46 -9.86 -5.12
N PHE A 285 -1.24 -8.78 -5.27
CA PHE A 285 -2.02 -8.19 -4.18
C PHE A 285 -3.53 -8.42 -4.29
N GLY A 286 -4.06 -8.84 -5.43
CA GLY A 286 -5.50 -8.92 -5.69
C GLY A 286 -6.24 -9.78 -4.67
N PHE A 287 -5.71 -10.98 -4.37
CA PHE A 287 -6.29 -11.83 -3.32
C PHE A 287 -6.17 -11.22 -1.92
N MET A 288 -5.06 -10.55 -1.60
CA MET A 288 -4.89 -9.86 -0.32
C MET A 288 -5.92 -8.73 -0.16
N THR A 289 -6.10 -7.93 -1.21
CA THR A 289 -7.05 -6.82 -1.23
C THR A 289 -8.48 -7.34 -1.11
N LEU A 290 -8.84 -8.39 -1.85
CA LEU A 290 -10.14 -9.06 -1.74
C LEU A 290 -10.39 -9.54 -0.30
N LEU A 291 -9.45 -10.30 0.27
CA LEU A 291 -9.55 -10.80 1.64
C LEU A 291 -9.71 -9.66 2.65
N THR A 292 -8.94 -8.57 2.48
CA THR A 292 -9.00 -7.39 3.36
C THR A 292 -10.37 -6.71 3.30
N VAL A 293 -10.91 -6.52 2.08
CA VAL A 293 -12.24 -5.92 1.88
C VAL A 293 -13.33 -6.83 2.45
N SER A 294 -13.27 -8.14 2.21
CA SER A 294 -14.23 -9.10 2.75
C SER A 294 -14.24 -9.11 4.28
N VAL A 295 -13.05 -9.12 4.92
CA VAL A 295 -12.95 -9.06 6.38
C VAL A 295 -13.46 -7.72 6.91
N ALA A 296 -13.10 -6.59 6.29
CA ALA A 296 -13.61 -5.28 6.66
C ALA A 296 -15.15 -5.20 6.56
N PHE A 297 -15.74 -5.77 5.51
CA PHE A 297 -17.18 -5.84 5.34
C PHE A 297 -17.85 -6.69 6.44
N MET A 298 -17.31 -7.87 6.73
CA MET A 298 -17.83 -8.73 7.80
C MET A 298 -17.74 -8.05 9.18
N ILE A 299 -16.66 -7.29 9.44
CA ILE A 299 -16.52 -6.49 10.66
C ILE A 299 -17.58 -5.39 10.72
N ILE A 300 -17.87 -4.71 9.61
CA ILE A 300 -18.94 -3.69 9.56
C ILE A 300 -20.29 -4.32 9.91
N VAL A 301 -20.64 -5.44 9.28
CA VAL A 301 -21.88 -6.16 9.55
C VAL A 301 -21.96 -6.57 11.02
N LEU A 302 -20.90 -7.16 11.56
CA LEU A 302 -20.84 -7.58 12.95
C LEU A 302 -20.99 -6.40 13.94
N ASN A 303 -20.34 -5.27 13.67
CA ASN A 303 -20.46 -4.06 14.50
C ASN A 303 -21.89 -3.46 14.45
N MET A 304 -22.56 -3.52 13.29
CA MET A 304 -23.96 -3.10 13.17
C MET A 304 -24.89 -4.00 13.99
N PHE A 305 -24.66 -5.32 13.99
CA PHE A 305 -25.39 -6.24 14.87
C PHE A 305 -25.15 -5.96 16.35
N TYR A 306 -23.90 -5.73 16.76
CA TYR A 306 -23.59 -5.35 18.14
C TYR A 306 -24.28 -4.04 18.57
N LEU A 307 -24.31 -3.04 17.68
CA LEU A 307 -25.00 -1.78 17.94
C LEU A 307 -26.51 -1.97 18.11
N MET A 308 -27.14 -2.73 17.20
CA MET A 308 -28.57 -3.04 17.26
C MET A 308 -28.94 -3.80 18.54
N GLU A 309 -28.10 -4.73 18.96
CA GLU A 309 -28.34 -5.49 20.18
C GLU A 309 -28.17 -4.66 21.46
N ALA A 310 -27.17 -3.78 21.48
CA ALA A 310 -26.95 -2.84 22.58
C ALA A 310 -28.08 -1.82 22.72
N THR A 311 -28.67 -1.37 21.61
CA THR A 311 -29.83 -0.46 21.67
C THR A 311 -31.09 -1.20 22.10
N ALA A 312 -31.33 -2.41 21.59
CA ALA A 312 -32.48 -3.24 21.96
C ALA A 312 -32.49 -3.65 23.44
N SER A 313 -31.32 -3.81 24.06
CA SER A 313 -31.21 -4.20 25.47
C SER A 313 -31.35 -3.07 26.48
N GLY A 314 -31.44 -1.83 26.02
CA GLY A 314 -31.53 -0.68 26.90
C GLY A 314 -30.20 -0.17 27.42
N LEU A 315 -29.07 -0.41 26.73
CA LEU A 315 -27.74 0.07 27.16
C LEU A 315 -27.69 1.59 27.36
N PHE A 316 -28.54 2.34 26.64
CA PHE A 316 -28.72 3.80 26.79
C PHE A 316 -29.10 4.25 28.20
N ARG A 317 -29.60 3.35 29.05
CA ARG A 317 -29.89 3.63 30.47
C ARG A 317 -28.64 3.78 31.34
N LYS A 318 -27.46 3.38 30.84
CA LYS A 318 -26.15 3.51 31.50
C LYS A 318 -25.23 4.38 30.62
N PRO A 319 -25.25 5.71 30.78
CA PRO A 319 -24.63 6.63 29.83
C PRO A 319 -23.11 6.40 29.68
N ASP A 320 -22.37 6.20 30.77
CA ASP A 320 -20.91 6.00 30.72
C ASP A 320 -20.51 4.73 29.95
N LEU A 321 -21.29 3.66 30.11
CA LEU A 321 -21.07 2.38 29.44
C LEU A 321 -21.43 2.48 27.96
N TYR A 322 -22.56 3.12 27.67
CA TYR A 322 -23.07 3.32 26.31
C TYR A 322 -22.13 4.20 25.48
N VAL A 323 -21.62 5.29 26.03
CA VAL A 323 -20.70 6.20 25.34
C VAL A 323 -19.40 5.47 24.97
N ASN A 324 -18.80 4.73 25.91
CA ASN A 324 -17.59 3.95 25.64
C ASN A 324 -17.82 2.87 24.57
N PHE A 325 -18.93 2.14 24.66
CA PHE A 325 -19.33 1.14 23.67
C PHE A 325 -19.55 1.75 22.26
N LEU A 326 -20.24 2.90 22.19
CA LEU A 326 -20.53 3.59 20.95
C LEU A 326 -19.24 4.06 20.28
N PHE A 327 -18.32 4.68 21.03
CA PHE A 327 -17.02 5.08 20.51
C PHE A 327 -16.22 3.87 19.98
N TYR A 328 -16.33 2.72 20.63
CA TYR A 328 -15.54 1.54 20.26
C TYR A 328 -16.02 0.99 18.91
N THR A 329 -17.33 0.83 18.82
CA THR A 329 -18.02 0.35 17.63
C THR A 329 -17.84 1.33 16.46
N LEU A 330 -17.96 2.64 16.73
CA LEU A 330 -17.76 3.69 15.72
C LEU A 330 -16.33 3.68 15.17
N TRP A 331 -15.32 3.52 16.01
CA TRP A 331 -13.94 3.43 15.52
C TRP A 331 -13.73 2.21 14.62
N HIS A 332 -14.23 1.04 15.03
CA HIS A 332 -14.16 -0.16 14.19
C HIS A 332 -14.84 0.04 12.83
N PHE A 333 -16.02 0.65 12.84
CA PHE A 333 -16.75 1.00 11.64
C PHE A 333 -15.96 1.97 10.75
N CYS A 334 -15.52 3.12 11.29
CA CYS A 334 -14.74 4.12 10.56
C CYS A 334 -13.42 3.56 10.01
N SER A 335 -12.73 2.70 10.76
CA SER A 335 -11.48 2.08 10.30
C SER A 335 -11.72 1.12 9.14
N SER A 336 -12.77 0.30 9.19
CA SER A 336 -13.12 -0.66 8.14
C SER A 336 -13.59 0.05 6.87
N VAL A 337 -14.45 1.06 7.00
CA VAL A 337 -14.88 1.92 5.89
C VAL A 337 -13.69 2.69 5.31
N GLY A 338 -12.80 3.20 6.16
CA GLY A 338 -11.59 3.90 5.73
C GLY A 338 -10.68 3.03 4.88
N ILE A 339 -10.45 1.77 5.28
CA ILE A 339 -9.66 0.79 4.50
C ILE A 339 -10.26 0.60 3.10
N ILE A 340 -11.57 0.35 3.02
CA ILE A 340 -12.28 0.16 1.74
C ILE A 340 -12.17 1.44 0.89
N TYR A 341 -12.43 2.61 1.49
CA TYR A 341 -12.34 3.90 0.82
C TYR A 341 -10.95 4.14 0.23
N PHE A 342 -9.87 3.89 0.99
CA PHE A 342 -8.51 4.08 0.48
C PHE A 342 -8.20 3.14 -0.69
N ILE A 343 -8.57 1.85 -0.60
CA ILE A 343 -8.39 0.89 -1.70
C ILE A 343 -9.09 1.42 -2.96
N VAL A 344 -10.38 1.74 -2.86
CA VAL A 344 -11.19 2.22 -3.98
C VAL A 344 -10.61 3.52 -4.55
N HIS A 345 -10.31 4.50 -3.70
CA HIS A 345 -9.79 5.80 -4.13
C HIS A 345 -8.47 5.69 -4.91
N PHE A 346 -7.51 4.88 -4.44
CA PHE A 346 -6.24 4.70 -5.13
C PHE A 346 -6.37 3.90 -6.42
N CYS A 347 -7.23 2.87 -6.44
CA CYS A 347 -7.56 2.13 -7.66
C CYS A 347 -8.20 3.06 -8.71
N GLU A 348 -9.22 3.82 -8.32
CA GLU A 348 -9.93 4.75 -9.22
C GLU A 348 -9.00 5.84 -9.75
N ASN A 349 -8.14 6.40 -8.89
CA ASN A 349 -7.13 7.37 -9.32
C ASN A 349 -6.15 6.78 -10.35
N THR A 350 -5.73 5.53 -10.17
CA THR A 350 -4.87 4.83 -11.14
C THR A 350 -5.62 4.66 -12.47
N THR A 351 -6.86 4.16 -12.44
CA THR A 351 -7.70 3.96 -13.62
C THR A 351 -7.98 5.27 -14.36
N LYS A 352 -8.23 6.38 -13.64
CA LYS A 352 -8.41 7.72 -14.23
C LYS A 352 -7.18 8.17 -15.01
N GLU A 353 -5.97 7.94 -14.50
CA GLU A 353 -4.74 8.30 -15.22
C GLU A 353 -4.51 7.42 -16.46
N VAL A 354 -4.91 6.16 -16.40
CA VAL A 354 -4.91 5.24 -17.56
C VAL A 354 -5.91 5.74 -18.62
N HIS A 355 -7.13 6.12 -18.24
CA HIS A 355 -8.18 6.56 -19.17
C HIS A 355 -7.92 7.94 -19.82
N ARG A 356 -7.29 8.88 -19.10
CA ARG A 356 -6.87 10.17 -19.67
C ARG A 356 -6.00 10.00 -20.91
N LEU A 357 -5.26 8.90 -20.96
CA LEU A 357 -4.37 8.52 -22.04
C LEU A 357 -5.15 8.08 -23.29
N CYS A 358 -6.11 7.16 -23.16
CA CYS A 358 -7.01 6.75 -24.24
C CYS A 358 -7.73 7.95 -24.87
N GLY A 359 -8.24 8.89 -24.06
CA GLY A 359 -8.90 10.09 -24.57
C GLY A 359 -7.98 11.02 -25.36
N SER A 360 -6.69 11.10 -25.02
CA SER A 360 -5.70 11.93 -25.73
C SER A 360 -5.20 11.30 -27.03
N VAL A 361 -5.06 9.97 -27.09
CA VAL A 361 -4.59 9.24 -28.28
C VAL A 361 -5.71 9.04 -29.30
N VAL A 362 -6.95 8.78 -28.87
CA VAL A 362 -8.12 8.62 -29.76
C VAL A 362 -8.52 9.93 -30.44
N LYS A 363 -8.17 11.09 -29.87
CA LYS A 363 -8.32 12.38 -30.57
C LYS A 363 -7.26 12.61 -31.67
N SER A 364 -6.13 11.92 -31.61
CA SER A 364 -5.00 12.05 -32.55
C SER A 364 -5.06 11.07 -33.72
N LYS A 365 -5.69 9.89 -33.55
CA LYS A 365 -5.94 8.92 -34.63
C LYS A 365 -7.37 8.38 -34.56
N LYS A 366 -8.05 8.36 -35.72
CA LYS A 366 -9.39 7.78 -35.96
C LYS A 366 -9.44 6.25 -35.80
N GLU A 367 -8.78 5.66 -34.81
CA GLU A 367 -8.91 4.24 -34.50
C GLU A 367 -9.08 4.04 -32.99
N PRO A 368 -10.16 3.38 -32.54
CA PRO A 368 -10.39 3.12 -31.13
C PRO A 368 -9.49 1.97 -30.66
N LEU A 369 -8.51 2.28 -29.83
CA LEU A 369 -7.91 1.28 -28.94
C LEU A 369 -8.88 1.01 -27.80
N TYR A 370 -9.65 -0.06 -27.92
CA TYR A 370 -10.47 -0.59 -26.82
C TYR A 370 -9.55 -1.02 -25.68
N PHE A 371 -9.68 -0.36 -24.52
CA PHE A 371 -8.94 -0.72 -23.32
C PHE A 371 -9.87 -0.66 -22.11
N VAL A 372 -10.26 -1.83 -21.60
CA VAL A 372 -11.07 -2.00 -20.39
C VAL A 372 -10.19 -2.71 -19.35
N PRO A 373 -9.77 -2.05 -18.26
CA PRO A 373 -9.13 -2.72 -17.14
C PRO A 373 -10.21 -3.46 -16.33
N SER A 374 -10.17 -4.80 -16.34
CA SER A 374 -11.16 -5.70 -15.73
C SER A 374 -11.28 -5.60 -14.20
N VAL A 375 -10.37 -4.90 -13.52
CA VAL A 375 -10.33 -4.86 -12.05
C VAL A 375 -11.37 -3.89 -11.47
N CYS A 376 -11.76 -2.83 -12.19
CA CYS A 376 -12.88 -1.97 -11.76
C CYS A 376 -14.24 -2.68 -11.87
N SER A 377 -14.38 -3.68 -12.72
CA SER A 377 -15.66 -4.40 -12.89
C SER A 377 -15.98 -5.35 -11.73
N PHE A 378 -14.98 -5.80 -10.96
CA PHE A 378 -15.19 -6.72 -9.84
C PHE A 378 -15.31 -6.05 -8.47
N ILE A 379 -14.89 -4.79 -8.34
CA ILE A 379 -15.01 -3.99 -7.10
C ILE A 379 -16.23 -3.05 -7.15
N CYS A 380 -16.79 -2.80 -8.35
CA CYS A 380 -18.00 -1.99 -8.55
C CYS A 380 -19.25 -2.81 -8.91
N MET A 381 -19.20 -4.15 -8.83
CA MET A 381 -20.37 -5.03 -8.73
C MET A 381 -20.49 -5.50 -7.29
#